data_AF-A0A2E9TJ65-F1
#
_entry.id   AF-A0A2E9TJ65-F1
#
_cell.length_a   1.000
_cell.length_b   1.000
_cell.length_c   1.000
_cell.angle_alpha   90.00
_cell.angle_beta   90.00
_cell.angle_gamma   90.00
#
_symmetry.space_group_name_H-M   'P 1'
#
loop_
_entity.id
_entity.type
_entity.pdbx_description
1 polymer ?
#
loop_
_entity_poly.entity_id
_entity_poly.type
_entity_poly.pdbx_seq_one_letter_code
_entity_poly.pdbx_strand_id
1 'polypeptide(L)'
;MSHPFDDLTPDYMLDAVDAAGFLSDGRLLQLNSFENRVYQVGQEEGPPVIVKFYRPQRWSDEQILEEHAFSLFLVARDLPVVAPIEKNGTTLFHCDGFAFAVFRRAGGHAPELDNDNHLEQLGRTLARWHACGSDRPYELRHTMDPLADIRAASTFLINDVVDLNYRSQYRDVCGQLLEQIEQHLAEVEFPLLNVHGDCHTGNILWRDDKPHFVDLDDSLRAPAMQDIWMLLSGEQDEQQHQLRVLARGYDTFLPFPWQQTALIEPLRTRRIICYDAWLARRWDDPAFPPAFPWFESMSYWRDQVTLLQQQLRSLQTPL
;
A
#
# COMPACT_ATOMS: atom_id res chain seq x y z
N MET A 1 24.83 10.47 -11.30
CA MET A 1 24.56 11.19 -10.04
C MET A 1 24.45 10.12 -8.96
N SER A 2 24.89 10.37 -7.73
CA SER A 2 24.60 9.45 -6.61
C SER A 2 23.10 9.37 -6.42
N HIS A 3 22.60 8.18 -6.08
CA HIS A 3 21.20 8.01 -5.76
C HIS A 3 20.93 8.68 -4.40
N PRO A 4 19.78 9.35 -4.17
CA PRO A 4 19.54 10.10 -2.92
C PRO A 4 19.86 9.28 -1.67
N PHE A 5 19.43 8.01 -1.62
CA PHE A 5 19.67 7.13 -0.48
C PHE A 5 21.14 6.72 -0.24
N ASP A 6 22.08 7.04 -1.14
CA ASP A 6 23.51 6.79 -0.92
C ASP A 6 24.05 7.61 0.27
N ASP A 7 23.39 8.71 0.62
CA ASP A 7 23.75 9.60 1.73
C ASP A 7 23.30 9.06 3.11
N LEU A 8 22.37 8.08 3.16
CA LEU A 8 21.89 7.45 4.41
C LEU A 8 22.90 6.43 4.95
N THR A 9 24.05 6.90 5.42
CA THR A 9 25.04 6.08 6.12
C THR A 9 24.59 5.71 7.55
N PRO A 10 25.14 4.66 8.18
CA PRO A 10 24.82 4.31 9.57
C PRO A 10 24.98 5.47 10.56
N ASP A 11 26.10 6.20 10.48
CA ASP A 11 26.38 7.34 11.37
C ASP A 11 25.34 8.45 11.16
N TYR A 12 25.04 8.77 9.90
CA TYR A 12 24.01 9.75 9.53
C TYR A 12 22.65 9.43 10.17
N MET A 13 22.22 8.17 10.09
CA MET A 13 20.93 7.76 10.61
C MET A 13 20.89 7.79 12.13
N LEU A 14 21.96 7.37 12.80
CA LEU A 14 22.03 7.42 14.27
C LEU A 14 22.02 8.86 14.77
N ASP A 15 22.83 9.75 14.16
CA ASP A 15 22.86 11.18 14.49
C ASP A 15 21.48 11.84 14.31
N ALA A 16 20.77 11.51 13.21
CA ALA A 16 19.42 12.01 12.96
C ALA A 16 18.43 11.60 14.06
N VAL A 17 18.47 10.32 14.46
CA VAL A 17 17.57 9.74 15.45
C VAL A 17 17.87 10.28 16.85
N ASP A 18 19.15 10.46 17.20
CA ASP A 18 19.60 11.08 18.44
C ASP A 18 19.21 12.56 18.51
N ALA A 19 19.35 13.31 17.40
CA ALA A 19 18.94 14.71 17.31
C ALA A 19 17.42 14.90 17.45
N ALA A 20 16.62 13.94 16.98
CA ALA A 20 15.17 13.89 17.25
C ALA A 20 14.86 13.48 18.71
N GLY A 21 15.89 13.18 19.50
CA GLY A 21 15.85 12.89 20.93
C GLY A 21 15.68 11.41 21.26
N PHE A 22 15.70 10.51 20.29
CA PHE A 22 15.58 9.06 20.50
C PHE A 22 16.98 8.45 20.72
N LEU A 23 17.55 8.64 21.91
CA LEU A 23 18.92 8.21 22.23
C LEU A 23 19.16 6.75 21.86
N SER A 24 20.05 6.55 20.89
CA SER A 24 20.38 5.28 20.28
C SER A 24 21.55 4.60 21.00
N ASP A 25 21.58 3.27 21.00
CA ASP A 25 22.69 2.48 21.56
C ASP A 25 23.70 1.99 20.51
N GLY A 26 23.64 2.58 19.31
CA GLY A 26 24.46 2.24 18.16
C GLY A 26 24.04 0.97 17.40
N ARG A 27 23.04 0.21 17.86
CA ARG A 27 22.52 -0.95 17.10
C ARG A 27 21.58 -0.47 16.00
N LEU A 28 21.90 -0.87 14.77
CA LEU A 28 21.11 -0.56 13.58
C LEU A 28 20.88 -1.84 12.76
N LEU A 29 19.63 -2.10 12.40
CA LEU A 29 19.24 -3.21 11.52
C LEU A 29 18.34 -2.71 10.41
N GLN A 30 18.78 -2.86 9.15
CA GLN A 30 17.96 -2.54 7.99
C GLN A 30 16.81 -3.55 7.85
N LEU A 31 15.60 -3.05 7.61
CA LEU A 31 14.42 -3.85 7.31
C LEU A 31 14.12 -3.83 5.81
N ASN A 32 13.44 -4.87 5.33
CA ASN A 32 13.08 -4.96 3.92
C ASN A 32 11.98 -3.95 3.58
N SER A 33 12.35 -2.88 2.87
CA SER A 33 11.44 -1.87 2.34
C SER A 33 12.07 -1.22 1.11
N PHE A 34 11.37 -1.29 -0.02
CA PHE A 34 11.88 -0.78 -1.30
C PHE A 34 11.59 0.70 -1.53
N GLU A 35 10.41 1.16 -1.11
CA GLU A 35 10.07 2.56 -1.28
C GLU A 35 10.94 3.44 -0.38
N ASN A 36 10.77 3.25 0.92
CA ASN A 36 11.38 4.02 1.98
C ASN A 36 12.53 3.23 2.59
N ARG A 37 13.49 3.90 3.22
CA ARG A 37 14.54 3.19 3.96
C ARG A 37 14.11 3.05 5.40
N VAL A 38 13.87 1.80 5.81
CA VAL A 38 13.32 1.47 7.12
C VAL A 38 14.35 0.71 7.93
N TYR A 39 14.57 1.13 9.17
CA TYR A 39 15.55 0.56 10.07
C TYR A 39 14.95 0.34 11.44
N GLN A 40 15.39 -0.73 12.11
CA GLN A 40 15.23 -0.88 13.54
C GLN A 40 16.48 -0.27 14.22
N VAL A 41 16.25 0.70 15.11
CA VAL A 41 17.29 1.38 15.89
C VAL A 41 17.17 0.96 17.35
N GLY A 42 18.25 0.47 17.95
CA GLY A 42 18.32 0.19 19.38
C GLY A 42 18.35 1.49 20.19
N GLN A 43 17.70 1.49 21.35
CA GLN A 43 17.67 2.65 22.25
C GLN A 43 18.52 2.37 23.49
N GLU A 44 19.15 3.40 24.07
CA GLU A 44 19.85 3.28 25.36
C GLU A 44 18.91 2.79 26.46
N GLU A 45 17.69 3.32 26.46
CA GLU A 45 16.62 2.92 27.37
C GLU A 45 15.37 2.50 26.60
N GLY A 46 14.86 1.29 26.90
CA GLY A 46 13.60 0.79 26.35
C GLY A 46 13.76 -0.15 25.15
N PRO A 47 12.63 -0.54 24.52
CA PRO A 47 12.65 -1.37 23.32
C PRO A 47 13.17 -0.61 22.10
N PRO A 48 13.70 -1.29 21.08
CA PRO A 48 14.10 -0.63 19.84
C PRO A 48 12.90 0.03 19.13
N VAL A 49 13.18 1.08 18.37
CA VAL A 49 12.23 1.82 17.54
C VAL A 49 12.41 1.47 16.07
N ILE A 50 11.38 1.72 15.26
CA ILE A 50 11.43 1.64 13.81
C ILE A 50 11.53 3.05 13.26
N VAL A 51 12.53 3.32 12.42
CA VAL A 51 12.76 4.61 11.79
C VAL A 51 12.55 4.45 10.29
N LYS A 52 11.67 5.28 9.74
CA LYS A 52 11.33 5.29 8.31
C LYS A 52 11.79 6.62 7.72
N PHE A 53 12.82 6.56 6.89
CA PHE A 53 13.25 7.68 6.05
C PHE A 53 12.44 7.67 4.76
N TYR A 54 11.66 8.73 4.55
CA TYR A 54 10.80 8.86 3.38
C TYR A 54 11.62 9.05 2.11
N ARG A 55 11.21 8.42 1.02
CA ARG A 55 11.81 8.67 -0.29
C ARG A 55 11.64 10.14 -0.67
N PRO A 56 12.73 10.88 -0.94
CA PRO A 56 12.62 12.25 -1.39
C PRO A 56 11.75 12.37 -2.64
N GLN A 57 10.95 13.43 -2.72
CA GLN A 57 10.07 13.74 -3.85
C GLN A 57 8.92 12.74 -4.09
N ARG A 58 8.72 11.74 -3.21
CA ARG A 58 7.52 10.89 -3.25
C ARG A 58 6.30 11.61 -2.69
N TRP A 59 6.41 12.10 -1.47
CA TRP A 59 5.36 12.80 -0.73
C TRP A 59 5.91 14.13 -0.21
N SER A 60 5.08 15.17 -0.20
CA SER A 60 5.41 16.40 0.51
C SER A 60 5.29 16.20 2.02
N ASP A 61 5.91 17.07 2.80
CA ASP A 61 5.80 17.05 4.26
C ASP A 61 4.33 17.14 4.72
N GLU A 62 3.51 17.94 4.04
CA GLU A 62 2.09 18.09 4.35
C GLU A 62 1.31 16.80 4.08
N GLN A 63 1.64 16.07 3.01
CA GLN A 63 1.03 14.77 2.72
C GLN A 63 1.45 13.71 3.75
N ILE A 64 2.72 13.73 4.19
CA ILE A 64 3.20 12.84 5.26
C ILE A 64 2.49 13.16 6.58
N LEU A 65 2.41 14.43 6.95
CA LEU A 65 1.73 14.88 8.17
C LEU A 65 0.22 14.60 8.14
N GLU A 66 -0.42 14.64 6.98
CA GLU A 66 -1.83 14.27 6.85
C GLU A 66 -2.07 12.77 7.16
N GLU A 67 -1.21 11.89 6.65
CA GLU A 67 -1.22 10.45 7.03
C GLU A 67 -0.95 10.28 8.54
N HIS A 68 0.02 11.01 9.08
CA HIS A 68 0.35 10.97 10.50
C HIS A 68 -0.85 11.35 11.37
N ALA A 69 -1.51 12.47 11.04
CA ALA A 69 -2.71 12.92 11.74
C ALA A 69 -3.84 11.88 11.67
N PHE A 70 -4.02 11.22 10.52
CA PHE A 70 -5.03 10.16 10.38
C PHE A 70 -4.65 8.90 11.18
N SER A 71 -3.41 8.45 11.13
CA SER A 71 -2.95 7.29 11.90
C SER A 71 -3.07 7.50 13.43
N LEU A 72 -2.75 8.70 13.92
CA LEU A 72 -2.96 9.10 15.32
C LEU A 72 -4.44 9.14 15.67
N PHE A 73 -5.29 9.63 14.75
CA PHE A 73 -6.74 9.63 14.93
C PHE A 73 -7.32 8.22 15.03
N LEU A 74 -6.84 7.27 14.21
CA LEU A 74 -7.21 5.86 14.29
C LEU A 74 -6.82 5.27 15.65
N VAL A 75 -5.60 5.52 16.14
CA VAL A 75 -5.15 5.08 17.46
C VAL A 75 -6.03 5.66 18.57
N ALA A 76 -6.39 6.95 18.49
CA ALA A 76 -7.28 7.60 19.45
C ALA A 76 -8.72 7.04 19.45
N ARG A 77 -9.08 6.26 18.44
CA ARG A 77 -10.36 5.54 18.31
C ARG A 77 -10.20 4.04 18.58
N ASP A 78 -9.13 3.64 19.27
CA ASP A 78 -8.80 2.25 19.63
C ASP A 78 -8.72 1.33 18.40
N LEU A 79 -8.27 1.85 17.25
CA LEU A 79 -7.91 1.00 16.12
C LEU A 79 -6.46 0.52 16.26
N PRO A 80 -6.20 -0.75 15.92
CA PRO A 80 -4.90 -1.34 16.11
C PRO A 80 -3.96 -0.95 14.94
N VAL A 81 -3.46 0.28 14.98
CA VAL A 81 -2.52 0.82 13.98
C VAL A 81 -1.20 1.17 14.65
N VAL A 82 -0.11 1.13 13.88
CA VAL A 82 1.18 1.65 14.31
C VAL A 82 1.34 3.09 13.81
N ALA A 83 0.91 4.05 14.63
CA ALA A 83 1.10 5.48 14.38
C ALA A 83 2.55 5.92 14.73
N PRO A 84 3.05 7.02 14.12
CA PRO A 84 4.34 7.59 14.49
C PRO A 84 4.31 8.11 15.94
N ILE A 85 5.47 8.10 16.57
CA ILE A 85 5.68 8.62 17.91
C ILE A 85 5.80 10.13 17.82
N GLU A 86 4.88 10.84 18.46
CA GLU A 86 5.00 12.29 18.64
C GLU A 86 6.10 12.61 19.66
N LYS A 87 6.97 13.55 19.29
CA LYS A 87 8.00 14.09 20.17
C LYS A 87 8.19 15.57 19.91
N ASN A 88 8.27 16.36 20.97
CA ASN A 88 8.37 17.81 20.90
C ASN A 88 7.27 18.46 20.03
N GLY A 89 6.07 17.88 20.00
CA GLY A 89 4.93 18.40 19.23
C GLY A 89 4.97 18.11 17.73
N THR A 90 5.87 17.25 17.24
CA THR A 90 5.88 16.78 15.85
C THR A 90 6.06 15.26 15.77
N THR A 91 5.59 14.68 14.67
CA THR A 91 5.82 13.28 14.28
C THR A 91 6.75 13.15 13.07
N LEU A 92 6.95 14.25 12.33
CA LEU A 92 7.83 14.32 11.18
C LEU A 92 9.08 15.10 11.56
N PHE A 93 10.23 14.49 11.35
CA PHE A 93 11.53 15.05 11.63
C PHE A 93 12.31 15.20 10.33
N HIS A 94 13.31 16.08 10.35
CA HIS A 94 14.18 16.32 9.21
C HIS A 94 15.63 16.17 9.63
N CYS A 95 16.39 15.49 8.78
CA CYS A 95 17.85 15.52 8.81
C CYS A 95 18.30 15.78 7.37
N ASP A 96 19.06 16.85 7.16
CA ASP A 96 19.44 17.40 5.86
C ASP A 96 18.36 17.29 4.77
N GLY A 97 18.53 16.39 3.80
CA GLY A 97 17.63 16.19 2.66
C GLY A 97 16.51 15.18 2.88
N PHE A 98 16.38 14.62 4.08
CA PHE A 98 15.45 13.54 4.39
C PHE A 98 14.45 13.93 5.47
N ALA A 99 13.17 13.71 5.15
CA ALA A 99 12.12 13.61 6.14
C ALA A 99 12.09 12.18 6.70
N PHE A 100 11.87 12.03 8.00
CA PHE A 100 11.72 10.73 8.64
C PHE A 100 10.74 10.75 9.80
N ALA A 101 10.20 9.58 10.12
CA ALA A 101 9.34 9.38 11.27
C ALA A 101 9.80 8.16 12.08
N VAL A 102 9.49 8.19 13.38
CA VAL A 102 9.86 7.14 14.34
C VAL A 102 8.60 6.45 14.83
N PHE A 103 8.59 5.12 14.82
CA PHE A 103 7.45 4.29 15.16
C PHE A 103 7.84 3.31 16.27
N ARG A 104 6.87 2.91 17.08
CA ARG A 104 7.07 1.79 18.01
C ARG A 104 7.30 0.51 17.19
N ARG A 105 8.21 -0.35 17.66
CA ARG A 105 8.30 -1.70 17.10
C ARG A 105 7.04 -2.48 17.40
N ALA A 106 6.36 -2.92 16.36
CA ALA A 106 5.29 -3.91 16.44
C ALA A 106 5.81 -5.26 15.98
N GLY A 107 5.44 -6.32 16.69
CA GLY A 107 5.71 -7.71 16.31
C GLY A 107 4.39 -8.46 16.19
N GLY A 108 4.41 -9.54 15.42
CA GLY A 108 3.27 -10.40 15.14
C GLY A 108 3.58 -11.29 13.95
N HIS A 109 2.66 -12.18 13.61
CA HIS A 109 2.72 -12.99 12.38
C HIS A 109 1.65 -12.50 11.40
N ALA A 110 1.70 -12.90 10.12
CA ALA A 110 0.61 -12.57 9.21
C ALA A 110 -0.71 -13.23 9.68
N PRO A 111 -1.90 -12.62 9.41
CA PRO A 111 -3.17 -13.28 9.66
C PRO A 111 -3.34 -14.49 8.74
N GLU A 112 -3.97 -15.54 9.27
CA GLU A 112 -4.40 -16.72 8.52
C GLU A 112 -5.73 -16.43 7.82
N LEU A 113 -5.75 -16.41 6.48
CA LEU A 113 -6.93 -16.08 5.67
C LEU A 113 -7.91 -17.25 5.47
N ASP A 114 -7.53 -18.46 5.88
CA ASP A 114 -8.38 -19.65 5.96
C ASP A 114 -9.07 -19.78 7.33
N ASN A 115 -8.78 -18.86 8.26
CA ASN A 115 -9.37 -18.80 9.59
C ASN A 115 -10.53 -17.78 9.61
N ASP A 116 -11.76 -18.29 9.67
CA ASP A 116 -12.98 -17.47 9.70
C ASP A 116 -12.99 -16.43 10.84
N ASN A 117 -12.39 -16.74 11.99
CA ASN A 117 -12.32 -15.79 13.11
C ASN A 117 -11.42 -14.59 12.75
N HIS A 118 -10.27 -14.85 12.12
CA HIS A 118 -9.39 -13.77 11.66
C HIS A 118 -10.08 -12.90 10.62
N LEU A 119 -10.73 -13.50 9.62
CA LEU A 119 -11.47 -12.78 8.60
C LEU A 119 -12.60 -11.91 9.19
N GLU A 120 -13.40 -12.46 10.11
CA GLU A 120 -14.48 -11.69 10.74
C GLU A 120 -13.92 -10.50 11.55
N GLN A 121 -12.84 -10.69 12.28
CA GLN A 121 -12.18 -9.61 13.01
C GLN A 121 -11.56 -8.56 12.09
N LEU A 122 -10.97 -8.97 10.96
CA LEU A 122 -10.48 -8.06 9.93
C LEU A 122 -11.63 -7.23 9.36
N GLY A 123 -12.74 -7.87 8.99
CA GLY A 123 -13.95 -7.18 8.52
C GLY A 123 -14.44 -6.14 9.52
N ARG A 124 -14.51 -6.50 10.80
CA ARG A 124 -14.90 -5.59 11.89
C ARG A 124 -13.96 -4.40 12.03
N THR A 125 -12.65 -4.64 11.88
CA THR A 125 -11.63 -3.60 12.03
C THR A 125 -11.63 -2.65 10.84
N LEU A 126 -11.77 -3.19 9.62
CA LEU A 126 -11.89 -2.40 8.39
C LEU A 126 -13.13 -1.52 8.39
N ALA A 127 -14.28 -2.00 8.87
CA ALA A 127 -15.46 -1.14 8.98
C ALA A 127 -15.25 0.04 9.94
N ARG A 128 -14.57 -0.17 11.07
CA ARG A 128 -14.19 0.92 11.99
C ARG A 128 -13.21 1.88 11.35
N TRP A 129 -12.24 1.36 10.59
CA TRP A 129 -11.27 2.18 9.85
C TRP A 129 -11.99 3.04 8.83
N HIS A 130 -12.82 2.43 7.98
CA HIS A 130 -13.56 3.09 6.91
C HIS A 130 -14.54 4.13 7.46
N ALA A 131 -15.15 3.90 8.63
CA ALA A 131 -15.96 4.89 9.31
C ALA A 131 -15.12 6.13 9.70
N CYS A 132 -13.91 5.92 10.23
CA CYS A 132 -12.97 7.01 10.54
C CYS A 132 -12.48 7.72 9.25
N GLY A 133 -12.21 6.94 8.19
CA GLY A 133 -11.77 7.45 6.90
C GLY A 133 -12.83 8.26 6.16
N SER A 134 -14.11 8.07 6.48
CA SER A 134 -15.20 8.91 6.01
C SER A 134 -15.43 10.15 6.88
N ASP A 135 -15.12 10.09 8.18
CA ASP A 135 -15.28 11.20 9.15
C ASP A 135 -14.23 12.30 8.91
N ARG A 136 -13.01 11.91 8.53
CA ARG A 136 -11.88 12.82 8.27
C ARG A 136 -11.23 12.52 6.92
N PRO A 137 -11.89 12.84 5.80
CA PRO A 137 -11.36 12.55 4.48
C PRO A 137 -10.05 13.32 4.25
N TYR A 138 -9.10 12.70 3.57
CA TYR A 138 -7.88 13.38 3.12
C TYR A 138 -8.19 14.49 2.11
N GLU A 139 -7.40 15.55 2.18
CA GLU A 139 -7.39 16.71 1.29
C GLU A 139 -6.15 16.73 0.38
N LEU A 140 -4.99 16.25 0.86
CA LEU A 140 -3.70 16.35 0.15
C LEU A 140 -3.21 15.02 -0.42
N ARG A 141 -3.50 13.90 0.24
CA ARG A 141 -3.19 12.56 -0.26
C ARG A 141 -3.95 12.28 -1.54
N HIS A 142 -3.34 11.44 -2.38
CA HIS A 142 -3.90 11.07 -3.67
C HIS A 142 -5.33 10.50 -3.52
N THR A 143 -6.20 10.87 -4.44
CA THR A 143 -7.53 10.27 -4.59
C THR A 143 -7.48 9.35 -5.78
N MET A 144 -7.73 8.06 -5.55
CA MET A 144 -7.69 7.02 -6.56
C MET A 144 -8.73 7.27 -7.64
N ASP A 145 -8.29 7.20 -8.88
CA ASP A 145 -9.14 7.05 -10.05
C ASP A 145 -8.61 5.84 -10.84
N PRO A 146 -9.30 4.67 -10.77
CA PRO A 146 -8.82 3.46 -11.42
C PRO A 146 -8.55 3.64 -12.92
N LEU A 147 -9.40 4.36 -13.64
CA LEU A 147 -9.24 4.57 -15.08
C LEU A 147 -8.09 5.51 -15.39
N ALA A 148 -7.99 6.64 -14.68
CA ALA A 148 -6.92 7.59 -14.88
C ALA A 148 -5.55 6.98 -14.52
N ASP A 149 -5.49 6.23 -13.42
CA ASP A 149 -4.28 5.57 -12.93
C ASP A 149 -3.78 4.51 -13.93
N ILE A 150 -4.67 3.64 -14.41
CA ILE A 150 -4.35 2.64 -15.43
C ILE A 150 -3.87 3.33 -16.72
N ARG A 151 -4.57 4.39 -17.16
CA ARG A 151 -4.23 5.10 -18.40
C ARG A 151 -2.85 5.78 -18.31
N ALA A 152 -2.57 6.45 -17.20
CA ALA A 152 -1.30 7.12 -16.97
C ALA A 152 -0.14 6.11 -16.87
N ALA A 153 -0.33 5.04 -16.11
CA ALA A 153 0.69 3.99 -15.95
C ALA A 153 0.96 3.25 -17.28
N SER A 154 -0.09 2.79 -17.97
CA SER A 154 0.07 2.09 -19.25
C SER A 154 0.69 2.96 -20.33
N THR A 155 0.33 4.25 -20.41
CA THR A 155 0.90 5.18 -21.41
C THR A 155 2.41 5.35 -21.19
N PHE A 156 2.84 5.56 -19.95
CA PHE A 156 4.27 5.61 -19.60
C PHE A 156 4.99 4.31 -19.99
N LEU A 157 4.42 3.16 -19.60
CA LEU A 157 5.00 1.86 -19.91
C LEU A 157 5.12 1.61 -21.42
N ILE A 158 4.08 1.90 -22.19
CA ILE A 158 4.05 1.71 -23.65
C ILE A 158 5.10 2.56 -24.35
N ASN A 159 5.33 3.79 -23.88
CA ASN A 159 6.27 4.70 -24.52
C ASN A 159 7.73 4.30 -24.24
N ASP A 160 8.03 4.00 -22.98
CA ASP A 160 9.41 4.05 -22.50
C ASP A 160 9.96 2.70 -22.00
N VAL A 161 9.08 1.75 -21.64
CA VAL A 161 9.49 0.58 -20.81
C VAL A 161 9.23 -0.76 -21.50
N VAL A 162 8.04 -0.94 -22.07
CA VAL A 162 7.62 -2.22 -22.67
C VAL A 162 8.52 -2.57 -23.85
N ASP A 163 8.99 -3.82 -23.87
CA ASP A 163 9.78 -4.39 -24.96
C ASP A 163 9.09 -4.19 -26.32
N LEU A 164 9.87 -3.79 -27.33
CA LEU A 164 9.37 -3.43 -28.66
C LEU A 164 8.57 -4.55 -29.33
N ASN A 165 8.86 -5.81 -29.04
CA ASN A 165 8.16 -6.96 -29.62
C ASN A 165 6.74 -7.13 -29.06
N TYR A 166 6.48 -6.64 -27.84
CA TYR A 166 5.18 -6.78 -27.16
C TYR A 166 4.42 -5.47 -27.03
N ARG A 167 5.05 -4.33 -27.32
CA ARG A 167 4.46 -2.99 -27.19
C ARG A 167 3.08 -2.84 -27.85
N SER A 168 2.90 -3.38 -29.07
CA SER A 168 1.58 -3.30 -29.72
C SER A 168 0.54 -4.15 -28.97
N GLN A 169 0.87 -5.39 -28.63
CA GLN A 169 -0.06 -6.29 -27.92
C GLN A 169 -0.42 -5.73 -26.54
N TYR A 170 0.55 -5.16 -25.82
CA TYR A 170 0.36 -4.50 -24.53
C TYR A 170 -0.57 -3.28 -24.64
N ARG A 171 -0.35 -2.42 -25.65
CA ARG A 171 -1.23 -1.29 -25.95
C ARG A 171 -2.65 -1.75 -26.28
N ASP A 172 -2.79 -2.76 -27.12
CA ASP A 172 -4.09 -3.23 -27.59
C ASP A 172 -4.90 -3.86 -26.45
N VAL A 173 -4.26 -4.63 -25.55
CA VAL A 173 -4.94 -5.20 -24.37
C VAL A 173 -5.26 -4.13 -23.31
N CYS A 174 -4.36 -3.16 -23.06
CA CYS A 174 -4.64 -2.06 -22.14
C CYS A 174 -5.81 -1.18 -22.63
N GLY A 175 -5.89 -0.94 -23.94
CA GLY A 175 -7.01 -0.21 -24.55
C GLY A 175 -8.35 -0.91 -24.32
N GLN A 176 -8.39 -2.23 -24.55
CA GLN A 176 -9.59 -3.04 -24.30
C GLN A 176 -9.96 -3.10 -22.81
N LEU A 177 -8.97 -3.22 -21.92
CA LEU A 177 -9.19 -3.18 -20.46
C LEU A 177 -9.79 -1.84 -20.04
N LEU A 178 -9.23 -0.72 -20.50
CA LEU A 178 -9.75 0.62 -20.18
C LEU A 178 -11.20 0.80 -20.64
N GLU A 179 -11.52 0.38 -21.87
CA GLU A 179 -12.88 0.46 -22.40
C GLU A 179 -13.87 -0.40 -21.58
N GLN A 180 -13.51 -1.64 -21.25
CA GLN A 180 -14.37 -2.51 -20.46
C GLN A 180 -14.52 -2.03 -19.01
N ILE A 181 -13.45 -1.56 -18.38
CA ILE A 181 -13.51 -1.01 -17.02
C ILE A 181 -14.39 0.24 -17.01
N GLU A 182 -14.28 1.12 -18.01
CA GLU A 182 -15.11 2.32 -18.11
C GLU A 182 -16.60 1.97 -18.22
N GLN A 183 -16.94 0.99 -19.06
CA GLN A 183 -18.31 0.49 -19.17
C GLN A 183 -18.79 -0.17 -17.87
N HIS A 184 -17.94 -0.98 -17.23
CA HIS A 184 -18.31 -1.72 -16.02
C HIS A 184 -18.54 -0.79 -14.82
N LEU A 185 -17.80 0.31 -14.74
CA LEU A 185 -17.88 1.27 -13.64
C LEU A 185 -18.91 2.39 -13.88
N ALA A 186 -19.48 2.51 -15.08
CA ALA A 186 -20.41 3.58 -15.43
C ALA A 186 -21.67 3.64 -14.54
N GLU A 187 -22.11 2.48 -14.02
CA GLU A 187 -23.32 2.35 -13.18
C GLU A 187 -23.00 2.00 -11.72
N VAL A 188 -21.72 1.93 -11.35
CA VAL A 188 -21.30 1.53 -9.99
C VAL A 188 -20.97 2.79 -9.19
N GLU A 189 -21.76 3.06 -8.15
CA GLU A 189 -21.41 4.08 -7.17
C GLU A 189 -20.41 3.54 -6.15
N PHE A 190 -19.28 4.22 -5.99
CA PHE A 190 -18.25 3.87 -5.01
C PHE A 190 -17.78 5.10 -4.24
N PRO A 191 -18.43 5.44 -3.11
CA PRO A 191 -17.98 6.56 -2.29
C PRO A 191 -16.54 6.34 -1.82
N LEU A 192 -15.74 7.40 -1.91
CA LEU A 192 -14.32 7.38 -1.58
C LEU A 192 -14.10 7.75 -0.11
N LEU A 193 -13.30 6.95 0.58
CA LEU A 193 -12.90 7.14 1.98
C LEU A 193 -11.40 6.92 2.13
N ASN A 194 -10.82 7.30 3.26
CA ASN A 194 -9.41 6.99 3.51
C ASN A 194 -9.26 5.49 3.78
N VAL A 195 -8.56 4.82 2.88
CA VAL A 195 -8.21 3.40 2.96
C VAL A 195 -6.75 3.25 3.39
N HIS A 196 -6.38 2.06 3.84
CA HIS A 196 -4.98 1.67 3.97
C HIS A 196 -4.27 1.68 2.60
N GLY A 197 -4.96 1.31 1.53
CA GLY A 197 -4.47 1.40 0.15
C GLY A 197 -3.60 0.23 -0.29
N ASP A 198 -2.87 -0.38 0.65
CA ASP A 198 -2.06 -1.60 0.48
C ASP A 198 -2.34 -2.67 1.56
N CYS A 199 -3.63 -2.89 1.88
CA CYS A 199 -4.12 -3.84 2.90
C CYS A 199 -4.00 -5.32 2.48
N HIS A 200 -2.78 -5.82 2.33
CA HIS A 200 -2.50 -7.27 2.18
C HIS A 200 -1.89 -7.85 3.46
N THR A 201 -1.84 -9.17 3.56
CA THR A 201 -1.38 -9.89 4.77
C THR A 201 0.04 -9.55 5.23
N GLY A 202 0.88 -9.01 4.34
CA GLY A 202 2.24 -8.55 4.69
C GLY A 202 2.26 -7.26 5.52
N ASN A 203 1.22 -6.44 5.39
CA ASN A 203 1.05 -5.18 6.12
C ASN A 203 0.09 -5.32 7.32
N ILE A 204 -0.23 -6.57 7.70
CA ILE A 204 -1.08 -6.87 8.84
C ILE A 204 -0.32 -7.82 9.77
N LEU A 205 -0.06 -7.36 10.98
CA LEU A 205 0.51 -8.17 12.05
C LEU A 205 -0.60 -8.69 12.94
N TRP A 206 -0.63 -9.98 13.19
CA TRP A 206 -1.56 -10.64 14.09
C TRP A 206 -0.87 -10.91 15.42
N ARG A 207 -1.46 -10.41 16.51
CA ARG A 207 -0.96 -10.58 17.87
C ARG A 207 -2.07 -10.32 18.88
N ASP A 208 -2.06 -11.04 19.99
CA ASP A 208 -3.02 -10.87 21.10
C ASP A 208 -4.48 -10.95 20.61
N ASP A 209 -4.73 -11.90 19.69
CA ASP A 209 -5.99 -12.15 18.99
C ASP A 209 -6.58 -10.92 18.29
N LYS A 210 -5.73 -10.02 17.77
CA LYS A 210 -6.13 -8.82 17.04
C LYS A 210 -5.22 -8.54 15.84
N PRO A 211 -5.76 -7.98 14.75
CA PRO A 211 -4.95 -7.45 13.67
C PRO A 211 -4.27 -6.17 14.13
N HIS A 212 -3.09 -5.88 13.61
CA HIS A 212 -2.33 -4.65 13.77
C HIS A 212 -1.84 -4.20 12.39
N PHE A 213 -2.39 -3.10 11.90
CA PHE A 213 -2.06 -2.55 10.59
C PHE A 213 -0.77 -1.73 10.67
N VAL A 214 0.10 -1.94 9.69
CA VAL A 214 1.40 -1.27 9.56
C VAL A 214 1.56 -0.69 8.16
N ASP A 215 2.43 0.31 8.03
CA ASP A 215 2.78 0.97 6.77
C ASP A 215 1.61 1.64 6.02
N LEU A 216 1.26 2.84 6.47
CA LEU A 216 0.22 3.67 5.86
C LEU A 216 0.77 4.56 4.72
N ASP A 217 1.97 4.28 4.20
CA ASP A 217 2.61 5.11 3.15
C ASP A 217 1.75 5.26 1.89
N ASP A 218 1.03 4.18 1.58
CA ASP A 218 0.14 4.06 0.44
C ASP A 218 -1.32 4.36 0.79
N SER A 219 -1.59 4.87 2.01
CA SER A 219 -2.93 5.32 2.36
C SER A 219 -3.36 6.49 1.49
N LEU A 220 -4.60 6.42 1.03
CA LEU A 220 -5.13 7.30 0.02
C LEU A 220 -6.67 7.32 0.10
N ARG A 221 -7.32 8.17 -0.69
CA ARG A 221 -8.77 8.09 -0.85
C ARG A 221 -9.12 7.09 -1.93
N ALA A 222 -9.89 6.05 -1.58
CA ALA A 222 -10.30 5.01 -2.52
C ALA A 222 -11.65 4.39 -2.12
N PRO A 223 -12.25 3.53 -2.95
CA PRO A 223 -13.37 2.68 -2.55
C PRO A 223 -12.96 1.76 -1.39
N ALA A 224 -13.90 1.48 -0.48
CA ALA A 224 -13.72 0.50 0.60
C ALA A 224 -13.21 -0.86 0.09
N MET A 225 -13.66 -1.28 -1.10
CA MET A 225 -13.24 -2.54 -1.69
C MET A 225 -11.72 -2.62 -1.92
N GLN A 226 -11.00 -1.49 -2.04
CA GLN A 226 -9.54 -1.49 -2.19
C GLN A 226 -8.86 -2.27 -1.06
N ASP A 227 -9.27 -2.07 0.19
CA ASP A 227 -8.66 -2.79 1.31
C ASP A 227 -9.17 -4.23 1.46
N ILE A 228 -10.36 -4.51 0.93
CA ILE A 228 -11.04 -5.81 1.11
C ILE A 228 -10.55 -6.83 0.08
N TRP A 229 -10.43 -6.48 -1.19
CA TRP A 229 -10.12 -7.44 -2.25
C TRP A 229 -8.72 -8.03 -2.11
N MET A 230 -7.78 -7.29 -1.52
CA MET A 230 -6.41 -7.74 -1.26
C MET A 230 -6.29 -8.80 -0.16
N LEU A 231 -7.37 -9.05 0.60
CA LEU A 231 -7.47 -10.12 1.57
C LEU A 231 -8.04 -11.41 0.98
N LEU A 232 -8.45 -11.39 -0.29
CA LEU A 232 -9.00 -12.57 -0.96
C LEU A 232 -7.88 -13.45 -1.52
N SER A 233 -8.05 -14.76 -1.39
CA SER A 233 -7.12 -15.77 -1.88
C SER A 233 -7.84 -17.05 -2.29
N GLY A 234 -7.18 -17.87 -3.09
CA GLY A 234 -7.73 -19.16 -3.52
C GLY A 234 -8.70 -19.07 -4.69
N GLU A 235 -9.50 -20.12 -4.86
CA GLU A 235 -10.47 -20.27 -5.96
C GLU A 235 -11.75 -19.45 -5.73
N GLN A 236 -12.60 -19.31 -6.74
CA GLN A 236 -13.81 -18.46 -6.68
C GLN A 236 -14.72 -18.78 -5.48
N ASP A 237 -14.96 -20.07 -5.17
CA ASP A 237 -15.80 -20.46 -4.04
C ASP A 237 -15.18 -20.07 -2.68
N GLU A 238 -13.86 -20.12 -2.58
CA GLU A 238 -13.11 -19.72 -1.38
C GLU A 238 -13.15 -18.20 -1.21
N GLN A 239 -12.92 -17.43 -2.28
CA GLN A 239 -13.02 -15.97 -2.26
C GLN A 239 -14.43 -15.49 -1.90
N GLN A 240 -15.46 -16.16 -2.45
CA GLN A 240 -16.86 -15.89 -2.12
C GLN A 240 -17.18 -16.21 -0.65
N HIS A 241 -16.59 -17.27 -0.08
CA HIS A 241 -16.68 -17.56 1.35
C HIS A 241 -15.98 -16.48 2.18
N GLN A 242 -14.75 -16.11 1.84
CA GLN A 242 -13.99 -15.06 2.52
C GLN A 242 -14.74 -13.73 2.55
N LEU A 243 -15.32 -13.31 1.42
CA LEU A 243 -16.16 -12.10 1.36
C LEU A 243 -17.34 -12.17 2.32
N ARG A 244 -18.06 -13.30 2.38
CA ARG A 244 -19.17 -13.48 3.32
C ARG A 244 -18.73 -13.40 4.77
N VAL A 245 -17.55 -13.93 5.11
CA VAL A 245 -17.03 -13.88 6.48
C VAL A 245 -16.57 -12.47 6.85
N LEU A 246 -15.84 -11.80 5.95
CA LEU A 246 -15.46 -10.39 6.10
C LEU A 246 -16.71 -9.51 6.28
N ALA A 247 -17.76 -9.74 5.49
CA ALA A 247 -19.02 -9.02 5.59
C ALA A 247 -19.68 -9.15 6.95
N ARG A 248 -19.72 -10.36 7.56
CA ARG A 248 -20.27 -10.55 8.92
C ARG A 248 -19.60 -9.63 9.94
N GLY A 249 -18.28 -9.49 9.87
CA GLY A 249 -17.52 -8.59 10.74
C GLY A 249 -17.78 -7.12 10.42
N TYR A 250 -17.73 -6.79 9.14
CA TYR A 250 -17.86 -5.42 8.64
C TYR A 250 -19.23 -4.81 8.95
N ASP A 251 -20.31 -5.57 8.72
CA ASP A 251 -21.72 -5.22 8.99
C ASP A 251 -21.99 -4.87 10.46
N THR A 252 -21.06 -5.17 11.37
CA THR A 252 -21.15 -4.73 12.77
C THR A 252 -21.09 -3.20 12.92
N PHE A 253 -20.41 -2.50 12.00
CA PHE A 253 -20.19 -1.05 12.09
C PHE A 253 -20.66 -0.27 10.86
N LEU A 254 -20.56 -0.86 9.66
CA LEU A 254 -20.98 -0.25 8.40
C LEU A 254 -21.58 -1.32 7.49
N PRO A 255 -22.58 -1.02 6.64
CA PRO A 255 -23.04 -1.97 5.64
C PRO A 255 -21.91 -2.39 4.71
N PHE A 256 -21.73 -3.70 4.50
CA PHE A 256 -20.71 -4.22 3.61
C PHE A 256 -20.97 -3.76 2.17
N PRO A 257 -19.95 -3.25 1.45
CA PRO A 257 -20.12 -2.61 0.15
C PRO A 257 -20.22 -3.66 -0.97
N TRP A 258 -21.25 -4.51 -0.96
CA TRP A 258 -21.44 -5.58 -1.94
C TRP A 258 -21.46 -5.07 -3.39
N GLN A 259 -22.00 -3.88 -3.64
CA GLN A 259 -21.98 -3.29 -4.99
C GLN A 259 -20.56 -3.00 -5.49
N GLN A 260 -19.61 -2.78 -4.58
CA GLN A 260 -18.21 -2.55 -4.93
C GLN A 260 -17.46 -3.83 -5.29
N THR A 261 -18.05 -5.04 -5.23
CA THR A 261 -17.36 -6.25 -5.74
C THR A 261 -17.07 -6.14 -7.25
N ALA A 262 -17.88 -5.36 -7.98
CA ALA A 262 -17.62 -4.95 -9.36
C ALA A 262 -16.26 -4.24 -9.55
N LEU A 263 -15.68 -3.65 -8.49
CA LEU A 263 -14.37 -3.01 -8.53
C LEU A 263 -13.19 -3.97 -8.37
N ILE A 264 -13.41 -5.24 -8.00
CA ILE A 264 -12.31 -6.18 -7.72
C ILE A 264 -11.38 -6.32 -8.94
N GLU A 265 -11.92 -6.63 -10.11
CA GLU A 265 -11.12 -6.78 -11.34
C GLU A 265 -10.51 -5.45 -11.85
N PRO A 266 -11.24 -4.31 -11.84
CA PRO A 266 -10.65 -3.00 -12.09
C PRO A 266 -9.48 -2.64 -11.18
N LEU A 267 -9.61 -2.87 -9.86
CA LEU A 267 -8.56 -2.56 -8.88
C LEU A 267 -7.37 -3.51 -9.00
N ARG A 268 -7.60 -4.80 -9.31
CA ARG A 268 -6.54 -5.75 -9.62
C ARG A 268 -5.78 -5.37 -10.88
N THR A 269 -6.49 -4.99 -11.94
CA THR A 269 -5.90 -4.50 -13.20
C THR A 269 -5.03 -3.28 -12.95
N ARG A 270 -5.55 -2.32 -12.17
CA ARG A 270 -4.79 -1.15 -11.70
C ARG A 270 -3.53 -1.58 -10.96
N ARG A 271 -3.62 -2.48 -9.98
CA ARG A 271 -2.45 -2.93 -9.21
C ARG A 271 -1.36 -3.53 -10.11
N ILE A 272 -1.75 -4.37 -11.08
CA ILE A 272 -0.80 -5.00 -12.02
C ILE A 272 -0.04 -3.94 -12.82
N ILE A 273 -0.76 -3.04 -13.50
CA ILE A 273 -0.15 -2.05 -14.40
C ILE A 273 0.61 -0.97 -13.62
N CYS A 274 0.07 -0.51 -12.49
CA CYS A 274 0.74 0.48 -11.65
C CYS A 274 1.99 -0.08 -10.98
N TYR A 275 2.04 -1.38 -10.66
CA TYR A 275 3.25 -2.03 -10.13
C TYR A 275 4.38 -2.04 -11.17
N ASP A 276 4.09 -2.34 -12.43
CA ASP A 276 5.07 -2.23 -13.52
C ASP A 276 5.60 -0.79 -13.64
N ALA A 277 4.71 0.20 -13.62
CA ALA A 277 5.11 1.60 -13.69
C ALA A 277 5.91 2.03 -12.45
N TRP A 278 5.59 1.48 -11.27
CA TRP A 278 6.31 1.73 -10.02
C TRP A 278 7.74 1.23 -10.08
N LEU A 279 7.95 0.01 -10.58
CA LEU A 279 9.28 -0.58 -10.83
C LEU A 279 10.08 0.29 -11.81
N ALA A 280 9.51 0.61 -12.97
CA ALA A 280 10.18 1.39 -14.00
C ALA A 280 10.58 2.80 -13.53
N ARG A 281 9.74 3.48 -12.76
CA ARG A 281 10.05 4.81 -12.21
C ARG A 281 11.19 4.81 -11.18
N ARG A 282 11.52 3.65 -10.62
CA ARG A 282 12.54 3.47 -9.58
C ARG A 282 13.73 2.67 -10.08
N TRP A 283 13.82 2.43 -11.39
CA TRP A 283 14.84 1.56 -11.96
C TRP A 283 16.27 2.08 -11.78
N ASP A 284 16.43 3.40 -11.70
CA ASP A 284 17.71 4.05 -11.39
C ASP A 284 18.15 3.89 -9.91
N ASP A 285 17.28 3.39 -9.03
CA ASP A 285 17.65 3.03 -7.65
C ASP A 285 18.48 1.74 -7.66
N PRO A 286 19.74 1.74 -7.17
CA PRO A 286 20.61 0.58 -7.19
C PRO A 286 20.05 -0.67 -6.50
N ALA A 287 19.06 -0.52 -5.61
CA ALA A 287 18.40 -1.65 -4.95
C ALA A 287 17.41 -2.40 -5.87
N PHE A 288 16.89 -1.76 -6.93
CA PHE A 288 15.81 -2.31 -7.75
C PHE A 288 16.30 -3.36 -8.76
N PRO A 289 17.32 -3.11 -9.61
CA PRO A 289 17.75 -4.10 -10.60
C PRO A 289 18.18 -5.46 -9.99
N PRO A 290 18.92 -5.51 -8.86
CA PRO A 290 19.25 -6.78 -8.21
C PRO A 290 18.04 -7.49 -7.58
N ALA A 291 17.04 -6.75 -7.11
CA ALA A 291 15.83 -7.30 -6.49
C ALA A 291 14.80 -7.80 -7.52
N PHE A 292 14.77 -7.17 -8.70
CA PHE A 292 13.81 -7.45 -9.77
C PHE A 292 14.52 -7.76 -11.11
N PRO A 293 15.50 -8.67 -11.16
CA PRO A 293 16.37 -8.86 -12.33
C PRO A 293 15.62 -9.34 -13.60
N TRP A 294 14.38 -9.77 -13.45
CA TRP A 294 13.51 -10.23 -14.53
C TRP A 294 12.76 -9.11 -15.25
N PHE A 295 12.68 -7.90 -14.68
CA PHE A 295 11.77 -6.84 -15.16
C PHE A 295 12.08 -6.34 -16.58
N GLU A 296 13.36 -6.23 -16.94
CA GLU A 296 13.79 -5.84 -18.29
C GLU A 296 13.72 -6.99 -19.31
N SER A 297 13.37 -8.20 -18.88
CA SER A 297 13.41 -9.37 -19.76
C SER A 297 12.26 -9.37 -20.76
N MET A 298 12.54 -9.82 -21.98
CA MET A 298 11.52 -10.06 -23.00
C MET A 298 10.45 -11.07 -22.53
N SER A 299 10.85 -12.09 -21.76
CA SER A 299 9.92 -13.06 -21.19
C SER A 299 8.92 -12.42 -20.23
N TYR A 300 9.36 -11.45 -19.42
CA TYR A 300 8.48 -10.74 -18.50
C TYR A 300 7.34 -10.03 -19.23
N TRP A 301 7.66 -9.27 -20.29
CA TRP A 301 6.65 -8.54 -21.04
C TRP A 301 5.68 -9.45 -21.80
N ARG A 302 6.14 -10.60 -22.30
CA ARG A 302 5.27 -11.62 -22.86
C ARG A 302 4.26 -12.15 -21.82
N ASP A 303 4.78 -12.47 -20.64
CA ASP A 303 3.98 -13.06 -19.58
C ASP A 303 3.02 -12.00 -19.00
N GLN A 304 3.42 -10.72 -18.96
CA GLN A 304 2.55 -9.60 -18.61
C GLN A 304 1.41 -9.39 -19.62
N VAL A 305 1.68 -9.43 -20.93
CA VAL A 305 0.59 -9.39 -21.93
C VAL A 305 -0.39 -10.55 -21.72
N THR A 306 0.12 -11.75 -21.43
CA THR A 306 -0.71 -12.92 -21.15
C THR A 306 -1.56 -12.73 -19.90
N LEU A 307 -0.99 -12.16 -18.83
CA LEU A 307 -1.70 -11.84 -17.60
C LEU A 307 -2.81 -10.80 -17.84
N LEU A 308 -2.53 -9.73 -18.58
CA LEU A 308 -3.54 -8.71 -18.91
C LEU A 308 -4.67 -9.26 -19.78
N GLN A 309 -4.37 -10.20 -20.68
CA GLN A 309 -5.41 -10.90 -21.45
C GLN A 309 -6.28 -11.82 -20.56
N GLN A 310 -5.71 -12.41 -19.51
CA GLN A 310 -6.48 -13.15 -18.49
C GLN A 310 -7.35 -12.21 -17.66
N GLN A 311 -6.82 -11.04 -17.27
CA GLN A 311 -7.60 -10.00 -16.57
C GLN A 311 -8.78 -9.51 -17.41
N LEU A 312 -8.59 -9.33 -18.72
CA LEU A 312 -9.67 -8.95 -19.64
C LEU A 312 -10.81 -9.99 -19.65
N ARG A 313 -10.49 -11.28 -19.57
CA ARG A 313 -11.51 -12.34 -19.45
C ARG A 313 -12.20 -12.33 -18.08
N SER A 314 -11.44 -12.05 -17.02
CA SER A 314 -11.97 -11.98 -15.65
C SER A 314 -12.97 -10.84 -15.49
N LEU A 315 -12.72 -9.68 -16.12
CA LEU A 315 -13.66 -8.56 -16.19
C LEU A 315 -15.01 -8.91 -16.84
N GLN A 316 -15.02 -9.88 -17.77
CA GLN A 316 -16.24 -10.35 -18.43
C GLN A 316 -17.01 -11.39 -17.58
N THR A 317 -16.36 -11.96 -16.57
CA THR A 317 -16.91 -12.98 -15.65
C THR A 317 -16.51 -12.65 -14.21
N PRO A 318 -16.95 -11.49 -13.67
CA PRO A 318 -16.56 -11.04 -12.34
C PRO A 318 -17.06 -11.98 -11.24
N LEU A 319 -16.38 -11.93 -10.09
CA LEU A 319 -16.55 -12.83 -8.94
C LEU A 319 -17.99 -12.96 -8.44
#